data_AF-A0AA39S0D2-F1
#
_entry.id   AF-A0AA39S0D2-F1
#
_cell.length_a   1.000
_cell.length_b   1.000
_cell.length_c   1.000
_cell.angle_alpha   90.00
_cell.angle_beta   90.00
_cell.angle_gamma   90.00
#
_symmetry.space_group_name_H-M   'P 1'
#
loop_
_entity.id
_entity.type
_entity.pdbx_description
1 polymer ?
#
loop_
_entity_poly.entity_id
_entity_poly.type
_entity_poly.pdbx_seq_one_letter_code
_entity_poly.pdbx_strand_id
1 'polypeptide(L)'
;MNGVAYTSNDEIHVSANYIGGYSGDVRGEITGVLYHEMAHIWQWNGNGQAPGGLIEGIADYIRLKANYAPSHWVKAGQGNRWDQGYDVTARFLDYCNSLRNGFVAELNKKMKDGYMIATL
;
A
#
# COMPACT_ATOMS: atom_id res chain seq x y z
N MET A 1 -15.60 13.88 -1.81
CA MET A 1 -15.41 12.42 -2.00
C MET A 1 -16.02 11.67 -0.81
N ASN A 2 -16.46 10.42 -0.99
CA ASN A 2 -16.99 9.58 0.11
C ASN A 2 -15.92 8.66 0.74
N GLY A 3 -14.71 8.59 0.15
CA GLY A 3 -13.57 7.83 0.68
C GLY A 3 -12.67 8.64 1.62
N VAL A 4 -11.58 8.00 2.07
CA VAL A 4 -10.56 8.59 2.96
C VAL A 4 -9.65 9.53 2.18
N ALA A 5 -9.00 9.00 1.15
CA ALA A 5 -8.15 9.72 0.23
C ALA A 5 -8.11 8.98 -1.12
N TYR A 6 -7.53 9.62 -2.13
CA TYR A 6 -7.13 8.98 -3.39
C TYR A 6 -6.01 9.77 -4.05
N THR A 7 -5.27 9.09 -4.93
CA THR A 7 -4.27 9.69 -5.80
C THR A 7 -4.79 9.76 -7.22
N SER A 8 -4.57 10.91 -7.88
CA SER A 8 -4.88 11.09 -9.30
C SER A 8 -3.74 11.88 -9.95
N ASN A 9 -3.09 11.26 -10.94
CA ASN A 9 -1.85 11.78 -11.52
C ASN A 9 -0.80 12.05 -10.43
N ASP A 10 -0.41 13.31 -10.28
CA ASP A 10 0.54 13.85 -9.32
C ASP A 10 -0.14 14.52 -8.10
N GLU A 11 -1.45 14.37 -7.97
CA GLU A 11 -2.24 14.97 -6.89
C GLU A 11 -2.71 13.92 -5.88
N ILE A 12 -2.55 14.26 -4.59
CA ILE A 12 -3.16 13.51 -3.48
C ILE A 12 -4.34 14.31 -2.96
N HIS A 13 -5.51 13.68 -2.94
CA HIS A 13 -6.75 14.26 -2.45
C HIS A 13 -7.13 13.59 -1.14
N VAL A 14 -7.25 14.36 -0.05
CA VAL A 14 -7.68 13.84 1.26
C VAL A 14 -9.04 14.42 1.64
N SER A 15 -9.93 13.58 2.18
CA SER A 15 -11.29 13.98 2.53
C SER A 15 -11.35 14.85 3.79
N ALA A 16 -11.78 16.10 3.64
CA ALA A 16 -12.03 16.99 4.77
C ALA A 16 -13.09 16.44 5.73
N ASN A 17 -14.11 15.74 5.21
CA ASN A 17 -15.13 15.09 6.03
C ASN A 17 -14.53 13.94 6.86
N TYR A 18 -13.60 13.17 6.29
CA TYR A 18 -12.90 12.11 7.03
C TYR A 18 -12.04 12.72 8.15
N ILE A 19 -11.26 13.76 7.83
CA ILE A 19 -10.43 14.47 8.83
C ILE A 19 -11.30 15.01 9.97
N GLY A 20 -12.41 15.69 9.66
CA GLY A 20 -13.30 16.27 10.66
C GLY A 20 -14.07 15.25 11.50
N GLY A 21 -14.26 14.03 10.97
CA GLY A 21 -14.95 12.93 11.65
C GLY A 21 -14.02 11.95 12.38
N TYR A 22 -12.70 12.01 12.17
CA TYR A 22 -11.77 11.06 12.76
C TYR A 22 -11.57 11.33 14.26
N SER A 23 -11.71 10.29 15.06
CA SER A 23 -11.47 10.34 16.50
C SER A 23 -10.20 9.54 16.84
N GLY A 24 -9.20 10.21 17.40
CA GLY A 24 -7.89 9.61 17.73
C GLY A 24 -6.74 10.53 17.36
N ASP A 25 -5.57 9.95 17.08
CA ASP A 25 -4.41 10.68 16.58
C ASP A 25 -4.59 11.01 15.08
N VAL A 26 -5.31 12.09 14.80
CA VAL A 26 -5.54 12.59 13.43
C VAL A 26 -4.23 12.85 12.70
N ARG A 27 -3.20 13.35 13.40
CA ARG A 27 -1.90 13.61 12.75
C ARG A 27 -1.27 12.30 12.29
N GLY A 28 -1.22 11.29 13.15
CA GLY A 28 -0.68 9.97 12.83
C GLY A 28 -1.45 9.29 11.70
N GLU A 29 -2.79 9.31 11.76
CA GLU A 29 -3.64 8.74 10.71
C GLU A 29 -3.39 9.40 9.36
N ILE A 30 -3.52 10.72 9.27
CA ILE A 30 -3.42 11.44 8.01
C ILE A 30 -2.00 11.36 7.46
N THR A 31 -0.98 11.36 8.32
CA THR A 31 0.40 11.11 7.86
C THR A 31 0.52 9.73 7.24
N GLY A 32 -0.03 8.69 7.86
CA GLY A 32 -0.04 7.33 7.31
C GLY A 32 -0.78 7.23 5.98
N VAL A 33 -1.94 7.86 5.86
CA VAL A 33 -2.70 7.95 4.60
C VAL A 33 -1.87 8.63 3.52
N LEU A 34 -1.19 9.74 3.82
CA LEU A 34 -0.32 10.41 2.84
C LEU A 34 0.85 9.52 2.39
N TYR A 35 1.42 8.67 3.25
CA TYR A 35 2.45 7.69 2.83
C TYR A 35 1.88 6.62 1.89
N HIS A 36 0.65 6.16 2.15
CA HIS A 36 -0.05 5.22 1.26
C HIS A 36 -0.27 5.87 -0.12
N GLU A 37 -0.88 7.05 -0.15
CA GLU A 37 -1.19 7.76 -1.40
C GLU A 37 0.09 8.17 -2.17
N MET A 38 1.14 8.61 -1.46
CA MET A 38 2.43 8.90 -2.09
C MET A 38 3.02 7.67 -2.78
N ALA A 39 2.78 6.45 -2.27
CA ALA A 39 3.23 5.24 -2.93
C ALA A 39 2.58 5.08 -4.32
N HIS A 40 1.31 5.46 -4.47
CA HIS A 40 0.61 5.44 -5.76
C HIS A 40 1.25 6.36 -6.81
N ILE A 41 1.86 7.48 -6.40
CA ILE A 41 2.58 8.39 -7.31
C ILE A 41 3.84 7.72 -7.88
N TRP A 42 4.58 6.98 -7.04
CA TRP A 42 5.89 6.43 -7.42
C TRP A 42 5.83 5.00 -7.96
N GLN A 43 4.73 4.29 -7.73
CA GLN A 43 4.61 2.89 -8.12
C GLN A 43 4.11 2.73 -9.56
N TRP A 44 4.66 1.73 -10.24
CA TRP A 44 4.11 1.26 -11.50
C TRP A 44 2.94 0.30 -11.23
N ASN A 45 1.89 0.41 -12.02
CA ASN A 45 0.71 -0.45 -11.91
C ASN A 45 0.70 -1.62 -12.92
N GLY A 46 1.85 -1.94 -13.52
CA GLY A 46 1.93 -3.02 -14.50
C GLY A 46 1.16 -2.71 -15.79
N ASN A 47 1.11 -1.45 -16.24
CA ASN A 47 0.23 -1.02 -17.34
C ASN A 47 -1.25 -1.40 -17.11
N GLY A 48 -1.71 -1.31 -15.85
CA GLY A 48 -3.05 -1.69 -15.42
C GLY A 48 -3.30 -3.20 -15.31
N GLN A 49 -2.26 -4.03 -15.47
CA GLN A 49 -2.38 -5.50 -15.41
C GLN A 49 -2.07 -6.07 -14.03
N ALA A 50 -1.39 -5.30 -13.16
CA ALA A 50 -1.11 -5.75 -11.81
C ALA A 50 -2.42 -5.89 -11.01
N PRO A 51 -2.58 -6.94 -10.18
CA PRO A 51 -3.76 -7.09 -9.34
C PRO A 51 -3.95 -5.87 -8.44
N GLY A 52 -5.17 -5.33 -8.36
CA GLY A 52 -5.46 -4.17 -7.51
C GLY A 52 -5.04 -4.38 -6.04
N GLY A 53 -5.26 -5.58 -5.48
CA GLY A 53 -4.81 -5.90 -4.14
C GLY A 53 -3.29 -5.83 -3.94
N LEU A 54 -2.50 -6.09 -4.98
CA LEU A 54 -1.04 -5.90 -4.92
C LEU A 54 -0.68 -4.41 -4.93
N ILE A 55 -1.36 -3.62 -5.75
CA ILE A 55 -1.15 -2.16 -5.87
C ILE A 55 -1.47 -1.45 -4.54
N GLU A 56 -2.56 -1.82 -3.90
CA GLU A 56 -2.95 -1.32 -2.58
C GLU A 56 -2.04 -1.88 -1.48
N GLY A 57 -1.66 -3.15 -1.57
CA GLY A 57 -0.74 -3.78 -0.62
C GLY A 57 0.68 -3.20 -0.63
N ILE A 58 1.18 -2.73 -1.78
CA ILE A 58 2.45 -1.99 -1.86
C ILE A 58 2.31 -0.62 -1.17
N ALA A 59 1.19 0.08 -1.38
CA ALA A 59 0.93 1.34 -0.71
C ALA A 59 0.85 1.19 0.82
N ASP A 60 0.17 0.15 1.30
CA ASP A 60 0.13 -0.20 2.72
C ASP A 60 1.48 -0.71 3.25
N TYR A 61 2.30 -1.35 2.42
CA TYR A 61 3.68 -1.68 2.78
C TYR A 61 4.51 -0.41 3.05
N ILE A 62 4.40 0.63 2.22
CA ILE A 62 5.09 1.91 2.47
C ILE A 62 4.61 2.55 3.77
N ARG A 63 3.30 2.59 4.00
CA ARG A 63 2.72 3.06 5.28
C ARG A 63 3.22 2.26 6.48
N LEU A 64 3.34 0.94 6.35
CA LEU A 64 3.91 0.06 7.37
C LEU A 64 5.39 0.38 7.64
N LYS A 65 6.23 0.50 6.61
CA LYS A 65 7.66 0.79 6.76
C LYS A 65 7.92 2.18 7.33
N ALA A 66 7.02 3.13 7.09
CA ALA A 66 7.03 4.45 7.69
C ALA A 66 6.55 4.48 9.15
N ASN A 67 6.20 3.32 9.72
CA ASN A 67 5.75 3.15 11.10
C ASN A 67 4.38 3.81 11.39
N TYR A 68 3.48 3.83 10.40
CA TYR A 68 2.13 4.40 10.50
C TYR A 68 1.02 3.34 10.28
N ALA A 69 1.31 2.06 10.49
CA ALA A 69 0.31 1.01 10.45
C ALA A 69 -0.73 1.22 11.57
N PRO A 70 -2.05 1.30 11.25
CA PRO A 70 -3.12 1.32 12.25
C PRO A 70 -3.06 0.14 13.23
N SER A 71 -3.47 0.38 14.46
CA SER A 71 -3.42 -0.63 15.54
C SER A 71 -4.28 -1.86 15.29
N HIS A 72 -5.30 -1.75 14.44
CA HIS A 72 -6.21 -2.85 14.09
C HIS A 72 -5.70 -3.72 12.94
N TRP A 73 -4.61 -3.33 12.27
CA TRP A 73 -4.02 -4.16 11.21
C TRP A 73 -3.55 -5.50 11.74
N VAL A 74 -3.59 -6.50 10.87
CA VAL A 74 -3.08 -7.82 11.19
C VAL A 74 -1.61 -7.80 11.63
N LYS A 75 -1.26 -8.79 12.45
CA LYS A 75 0.14 -9.07 12.81
C LYS A 75 0.83 -9.86 11.69
N ALA A 76 2.17 -9.84 11.69
CA ALA A 76 2.95 -10.65 10.76
C ALA A 76 2.56 -12.14 10.87
N GLY A 77 2.39 -12.80 9.73
CA GLY A 77 1.99 -14.21 9.64
C GLY A 77 0.50 -14.49 9.86
N GLN A 78 -0.33 -13.46 10.10
CA GLN A 78 -1.78 -13.63 10.13
C GLN A 78 -2.38 -13.58 8.72
N GLY A 79 -3.51 -14.27 8.56
CA GLY A 79 -4.23 -14.41 7.31
C GLY A 79 -4.04 -15.79 6.67
N ASN A 80 -4.96 -16.14 5.78
CA ASN A 80 -5.03 -17.43 5.11
C ASN A 80 -4.43 -17.39 3.69
N ARG A 81 -4.33 -16.21 3.10
CA ARG A 81 -3.69 -15.96 1.81
C ARG A 81 -2.94 -14.64 1.84
N TRP A 82 -1.84 -14.56 1.09
CA TRP A 82 -0.99 -13.37 1.03
C TRP A 82 -1.72 -12.12 0.49
N ASP A 83 -2.78 -12.30 -0.30
CA ASP A 83 -3.55 -11.27 -1.00
C ASP A 83 -4.98 -11.08 -0.49
N GLN A 84 -5.32 -11.59 0.70
CA GLN A 84 -6.71 -11.55 1.21
C GLN A 84 -7.18 -10.16 1.67
N GLY A 85 -6.26 -9.20 1.80
CA GLY A 85 -6.48 -7.87 2.32
C GLY A 85 -5.17 -7.08 2.32
N TYR A 86 -5.25 -5.75 2.25
CA TYR A 86 -4.08 -4.90 1.98
C TYR A 86 -3.07 -4.91 3.12
N ASP A 87 -3.54 -4.95 4.36
CA ASP A 87 -2.69 -5.08 5.55
C ASP A 87 -1.96 -6.44 5.58
N VAL A 88 -2.63 -7.53 5.19
CA VAL A 88 -2.01 -8.85 5.04
C VAL A 88 -0.97 -8.85 3.91
N THR A 89 -1.29 -8.24 2.77
CA THR A 89 -0.35 -8.10 1.65
C THR A 89 0.86 -7.27 2.03
N ALA A 90 0.68 -6.17 2.76
CA ALA A 90 1.77 -5.35 3.27
C ALA A 90 2.70 -6.15 4.21
N ARG A 91 2.14 -6.95 5.12
CA ARG A 91 2.91 -7.85 6.00
C ARG A 91 3.66 -8.93 5.22
N PHE A 92 3.04 -9.50 4.20
CA PHE A 92 3.68 -10.47 3.33
C PHE A 92 4.85 -9.85 2.55
N LEU A 93 4.67 -8.65 1.99
CA LEU A 93 5.73 -7.92 1.29
C LEU A 93 6.88 -7.54 2.23
N ASP A 94 6.60 -7.18 3.49
CA ASP A 94 7.63 -6.94 4.51
C ASP A 94 8.44 -8.20 4.83
N TYR A 95 7.76 -9.35 4.93
CA TYR A 95 8.43 -10.64 5.03
C TYR A 95 9.32 -10.93 3.80
N CYS A 96 8.81 -10.79 2.57
CA CYS A 96 9.61 -10.97 1.36
C CYS A 96 10.84 -10.04 1.32
N ASN A 97 10.69 -8.78 1.74
CA ASN A 97 11.80 -7.83 1.83
C ASN A 97 12.81 -8.20 2.92
N SER A 98 12.38 -8.83 4.02
CA SER A 98 13.29 -9.38 5.05
C SER A 98 14.15 -10.53 4.53
N LEU A 99 13.60 -11.34 3.62
CA LEU A 99 14.32 -12.46 2.99
C LEU A 99 15.30 -11.97 1.92
N ARG A 100 14.87 -10.94 1.17
CA ARG A 100 15.68 -10.31 0.13
C ARG A 100 15.50 -8.81 0.19
N ASN A 101 16.50 -8.13 0.75
CA ASN A 101 16.49 -6.68 0.83
C ASN A 101 16.30 -6.07 -0.58
N GLY A 102 15.36 -5.14 -0.70
CA GLY A 102 15.01 -4.50 -1.97
C GLY A 102 13.95 -5.23 -2.79
N PHE A 103 13.36 -6.32 -2.27
CA PHE A 103 12.34 -7.10 -2.98
C PHE A 103 11.21 -6.22 -3.55
N VAL A 104 10.61 -5.35 -2.72
CA VAL A 104 9.47 -4.51 -3.14
C VAL A 104 9.90 -3.48 -4.19
N ALA A 105 11.10 -2.92 -4.07
CA ALA A 105 11.65 -1.98 -5.05
C ALA A 105 11.90 -2.67 -6.41
N GLU A 106 12.41 -3.90 -6.40
CA GLU A 106 12.58 -4.70 -7.62
C GLU A 106 11.25 -5.12 -8.24
N LEU A 107 10.26 -5.48 -7.42
CA LEU A 107 8.91 -5.78 -7.88
C LEU A 107 8.33 -4.55 -8.59
N ASN A 108 8.39 -3.37 -7.96
CA ASN A 108 7.95 -2.12 -8.57
C ASN A 108 8.66 -1.85 -9.90
N LYS A 109 9.99 -2.00 -9.94
CA LYS A 109 10.78 -1.82 -11.18
C LYS A 109 10.32 -2.78 -12.29
N LYS A 110 10.01 -4.03 -11.95
CA LYS A 110 9.51 -5.04 -12.92
C LYS A 110 8.11 -4.71 -13.44
N MET A 111 7.30 -3.98 -12.68
CA MET A 111 5.96 -3.55 -13.09
C MET A 111 5.96 -2.38 -14.07
N LYS A 112 7.13 -1.81 -14.41
CA LYS A 112 7.22 -0.63 -15.28
C LYS A 112 6.56 -0.82 -16.64
N ASP A 113 6.79 -1.97 -17.28
CA ASP A 113 6.37 -2.22 -18.66
C ASP A 113 5.20 -3.22 -18.77
N GLY A 114 4.67 -3.70 -17.65
CA GLY A 114 3.58 -4.68 -17.60
C GLY A 114 3.61 -5.54 -16.34
N TYR A 115 2.59 -6.38 -16.16
CA TYR A 115 2.57 -7.42 -15.14
C TYR A 115 2.20 -8.75 -15.78
N MET A 116 3.22 -9.55 -16.07
CA MET A 116 3.04 -10.90 -16.61
C MET A 116 3.38 -11.93 -15.53
N ILE A 117 2.48 -12.88 -15.33
CA ILE A 117 2.84 -14.12 -14.65
C ILE A 117 3.80 -14.83 -15.61
N ALA A 118 5.05 -15.03 -15.19
CA ALA A 118 5.96 -15.86 -15.97
C ALA A 118 5.33 -17.26 -16.04
N THR A 119 4.80 -17.61 -17.21
CA THR A 119 4.56 -19.01 -17.56
C THR A 119 5.93 -19.66 -17.64
N LEU A 120 6.30 -20.39 -16.60
CA LEU A 120 7.38 -21.37 -16.64
C LEU A 120 6.89 -22.61 -17.39
#